data_AF-A0A914X1S4-F1
#
_entry.id   AF-A0A914X1S4-F1
#
_cell.length_a   1.000
_cell.length_b   1.000
_cell.length_c   1.000
_cell.angle_alpha   90.00
_cell.angle_beta   90.00
_cell.angle_gamma   90.00
#
_symmetry.space_group_name_H-M   'P 1'
#
loop_
_entity.id
_entity.type
_entity.pdbx_description
1 polymer ?
#
loop_
_entity_poly.entity_id
_entity_poly.type
_entity_poly.pdbx_seq_one_letter_code
_entity_poly.pdbx_strand_id
1 'polypeptide(L)'
;MHKLHRFARCCRQLSTMRRVPLLSTNEACSLHTSAVMQVSKGRIDEFFDSADNFGKNELPVKDRPGRSWSVAELRLKSSSDLHKLWYVLLKERNMLLTMEQAYKDAIRVFPNPERLDRVKDSMDNLEAVVRERNNALMELEYGESGATPTKTVTSFMGFKYESVFLFLSKTLSQFEHMQVEVSQRKGSHMRATILSQNGK
;
A
#
# COMPACT_ATOMS: atom_id res chain seq x y z
N MET A 1 -22.79 -56.42 0.54
CA MET A 1 -21.97 -56.32 1.77
C MET A 1 -22.35 -55.03 2.49
N HIS A 2 -22.96 -55.19 3.65
CA HIS A 2 -23.68 -54.15 4.38
C HIS A 2 -22.78 -53.31 5.31
N LYS A 3 -23.19 -52.06 5.51
CA LYS A 3 -22.72 -51.03 6.45
C LYS A 3 -22.57 -51.53 7.90
N LEU A 4 -21.73 -50.87 8.71
CA LEU A 4 -21.86 -50.61 10.18
C LEU A 4 -20.67 -49.69 10.59
N HIS A 5 -20.80 -48.39 10.85
CA HIS A 5 -21.39 -47.72 12.03
C HIS A 5 -20.86 -48.25 13.37
N ARG A 6 -20.05 -47.45 14.08
CA ARG A 6 -19.85 -47.55 15.54
C ARG A 6 -20.31 -46.24 16.19
N PHE A 7 -21.40 -46.33 16.95
CA PHE A 7 -21.92 -45.30 17.83
C PHE A 7 -21.99 -45.89 19.25
N ALA A 8 -21.33 -45.20 20.18
CA ALA A 8 -21.79 -44.82 21.51
C ALA A 8 -21.96 -45.79 22.71
N ARG A 9 -21.85 -45.11 23.87
CA ARG A 9 -22.29 -45.37 25.26
C ARG A 9 -21.27 -46.12 26.14
N CYS A 10 -21.11 -45.79 27.42
CA CYS A 10 -22.02 -45.16 28.39
C CYS A 10 -21.20 -44.60 29.59
N CYS A 11 -21.49 -43.40 30.09
CA CYS A 11 -22.09 -43.11 31.42
C CYS A 11 -21.22 -43.49 32.63
N ARG A 12 -20.83 -42.53 33.48
CA ARG A 12 -21.56 -42.07 34.71
C ARG A 12 -20.64 -42.38 35.90
N GLN A 13 -20.53 -41.65 37.01
CA GLN A 13 -21.01 -40.35 37.49
C GLN A 13 -20.47 -40.25 38.94
N LEU A 14 -20.37 -39.02 39.50
CA LEU A 14 -20.61 -38.69 40.93
C LEU A 14 -19.56 -39.24 41.95
N SER A 15 -19.04 -38.54 42.97
CA SER A 15 -19.41 -37.31 43.67
C SER A 15 -18.26 -36.85 44.60
N THR A 16 -18.18 -35.53 44.82
CA THR A 16 -17.87 -34.77 46.07
C THR A 16 -17.06 -35.40 47.22
N MET A 17 -16.04 -34.68 47.72
CA MET A 17 -16.04 -34.05 49.06
C MET A 17 -14.75 -33.24 49.37
N ARG A 18 -14.98 -31.99 49.80
CA ARG A 18 -14.30 -31.18 50.84
C ARG A 18 -12.83 -30.70 50.72
N ARG A 19 -12.76 -29.36 50.58
CA ARG A 19 -11.83 -28.33 51.10
C ARG A 19 -10.73 -28.75 52.10
N VAL A 20 -9.53 -28.21 51.86
CA VAL A 20 -8.71 -27.48 52.86
C VAL A 20 -8.08 -26.26 52.17
N PRO A 21 -8.10 -25.05 52.74
CA PRO A 21 -7.41 -23.87 52.21
C PRO A 21 -6.02 -23.73 52.82
N LEU A 22 -5.02 -23.36 52.03
CA LEU A 22 -3.84 -22.66 52.57
C LEU A 22 -3.46 -21.51 51.64
N LEU A 23 -3.45 -20.35 52.28
CA LEU A 23 -3.11 -19.02 51.80
C LEU A 23 -1.65 -19.00 51.34
N SER A 24 -1.39 -18.53 50.12
CA SER A 24 -0.13 -17.89 49.79
C SER A 24 -0.42 -16.79 48.77
N THR A 25 -0.28 -15.57 49.26
CA THR A 25 -0.35 -14.32 48.53
C THR A 25 0.60 -14.36 47.34
N ASN A 26 0.06 -14.08 46.15
CA ASN A 26 0.76 -13.31 45.13
C ASN A 26 -0.29 -12.59 44.28
N GLU A 27 -0.36 -11.29 44.55
CA GLU A 27 -0.94 -10.26 43.71
C GLU A 27 -0.55 -10.46 42.24
N ALA A 28 -1.55 -10.64 41.37
CA ALA A 28 -1.44 -10.34 39.95
C ALA A 28 -2.83 -9.98 39.41
N CYS A 29 -3.15 -8.69 39.56
CA CYS A 29 -4.03 -7.86 38.74
C CYS A 29 -5.02 -8.60 37.82
N SER A 30 -6.22 -8.88 38.35
CA SER A 30 -7.40 -9.15 37.53
C SER A 30 -7.86 -7.82 36.93
N LEU A 31 -7.37 -7.49 35.74
CA LEU A 31 -8.03 -6.49 34.90
C LEU A 31 -9.13 -7.19 34.12
N HIS A 32 -10.32 -7.14 34.71
CA HIS A 32 -11.58 -7.21 34.00
C HIS A 32 -11.60 -6.09 32.95
N THR A 33 -11.23 -6.42 31.72
CA THR A 33 -11.54 -5.61 30.55
C THR A 33 -12.86 -6.14 29.97
N SER A 34 -13.99 -5.79 30.58
CA SER A 34 -15.26 -5.76 29.85
C SER A 34 -15.33 -4.47 29.03
N ALA A 35 -14.33 -4.24 28.18
CA ALA A 35 -14.55 -3.36 27.06
C ALA A 35 -15.40 -4.19 26.08
N VAL A 36 -16.60 -3.69 25.81
CA VAL A 36 -17.40 -4.11 24.67
C VAL A 36 -16.45 -4.36 23.50
N MET A 37 -16.37 -5.61 23.02
CA MET A 37 -15.65 -5.97 21.79
C MET A 37 -16.36 -5.31 20.61
N GLN A 38 -16.24 -3.99 20.49
CA GLN A 38 -16.14 -3.42 19.17
C GLN A 38 -14.77 -3.87 18.69
N VAL A 39 -14.74 -4.96 17.92
CA VAL A 39 -13.59 -5.33 17.10
C VAL A 39 -13.37 -4.15 16.15
N SER A 40 -12.70 -3.12 16.64
CA SER A 40 -12.17 -2.05 15.83
C SER A 40 -11.20 -2.75 14.90
N LYS A 41 -11.55 -2.86 13.61
CA LYS A 41 -10.63 -3.32 12.56
C LYS A 41 -9.26 -2.70 12.84
N GLY A 42 -8.28 -3.54 13.10
CA GLY A 42 -6.93 -3.09 13.38
C GLY A 42 -6.40 -2.32 12.16
N ARG A 43 -5.49 -1.38 12.39
CA ARG A 43 -4.80 -0.64 11.33
C ARG A 43 -4.13 -1.55 10.28
N ILE A 44 -3.83 -2.80 10.66
CA ILE A 44 -3.19 -3.81 9.81
C ILE A 44 -4.23 -4.59 8.98
N ASP A 45 -5.46 -4.69 9.45
CA ASP A 45 -6.51 -5.49 8.79
C ASP A 45 -6.92 -4.90 7.43
N GLU A 46 -6.65 -3.60 7.19
CA GLU A 46 -6.91 -2.94 5.91
C GLU A 46 -6.03 -3.44 4.76
N PHE A 47 -4.91 -4.12 5.07
CA PHE A 47 -4.02 -4.69 4.06
C PHE A 47 -4.48 -6.05 3.54
N PHE A 48 -5.54 -6.62 4.10
CA PHE A 48 -6.04 -7.94 3.75
C PHE A 48 -7.51 -7.86 3.30
N ASP A 49 -7.89 -8.72 2.34
CA ASP A 49 -9.29 -8.89 1.96
C ASP A 49 -10.08 -9.50 3.11
N SER A 50 -11.40 -9.46 3.01
CA SER A 50 -12.31 -10.10 3.94
C SER A 50 -11.98 -11.59 4.13
N ALA A 51 -12.14 -12.05 5.38
CA ALA A 51 -11.86 -13.43 5.75
C ALA A 51 -12.63 -14.46 4.90
N ASP A 52 -13.81 -14.07 4.44
CA ASP A 52 -14.66 -14.92 3.60
C ASP A 52 -14.06 -15.19 2.22
N ASN A 53 -13.16 -14.34 1.72
CA ASN A 53 -12.61 -14.44 0.37
C ASN A 53 -11.36 -15.32 0.28
N PHE A 54 -10.79 -15.73 1.42
CA PHE A 54 -9.61 -16.58 1.43
C PHE A 54 -9.89 -17.99 0.90
N GLY A 55 -8.94 -18.52 0.13
CA GLY A 55 -8.96 -19.90 -0.37
C GLY A 55 -9.95 -20.19 -1.50
N LYS A 56 -10.67 -19.18 -1.99
CA LYS A 56 -11.55 -19.31 -3.16
C LYS A 56 -10.76 -19.05 -4.44
N ASN A 57 -11.01 -19.85 -5.47
CA ASN A 57 -10.42 -19.64 -6.80
C ASN A 57 -11.04 -18.43 -7.52
N GLU A 58 -12.31 -18.15 -7.23
CA GLU A 58 -13.06 -17.03 -7.80
C GLU A 58 -13.78 -16.25 -6.68
N LEU A 59 -13.82 -14.92 -6.82
CA LEU A 59 -14.54 -14.05 -5.89
C LEU A 59 -16.07 -14.18 -6.08
N PRO A 60 -16.84 -14.11 -4.99
CA PRO A 60 -18.30 -14.06 -5.07
C PRO A 60 -18.74 -12.83 -5.87
N VAL A 61 -19.93 -12.88 -6.50
CA VAL A 61 -20.42 -11.82 -7.41
C VAL A 61 -20.36 -10.42 -6.78
N LYS A 62 -20.62 -10.33 -5.47
CA LYS A 62 -20.55 -9.08 -4.70
C LYS A 62 -19.16 -8.42 -4.66
N ASP A 63 -18.10 -9.22 -4.69
CA ASP A 63 -16.72 -8.78 -4.50
C ASP A 63 -15.94 -8.82 -5.83
N ARG A 64 -16.63 -9.05 -6.94
CA ARG A 64 -16.02 -8.92 -8.27
C ARG A 64 -15.69 -7.45 -8.54
N PRO A 65 -14.56 -7.18 -9.21
CA PRO A 65 -14.24 -5.81 -9.59
C PRO A 65 -15.37 -5.23 -10.45
N GLY A 66 -15.82 -4.04 -10.07
CA GLY A 66 -16.74 -3.24 -10.87
C GLY A 66 -16.03 -2.59 -12.07
N ARG A 67 -16.78 -1.73 -12.76
CA ARG A 67 -16.25 -0.84 -13.79
C ARG A 67 -15.23 0.15 -13.18
N SER A 68 -14.17 0.46 -13.93
CA SER A 68 -13.23 1.53 -13.56
C SER A 68 -13.87 2.92 -13.64
N TRP A 69 -13.36 3.86 -12.87
CA TRP A 69 -13.83 5.25 -12.89
C TRP A 69 -13.53 5.91 -14.24
N SER A 70 -14.54 6.49 -14.86
CA SER A 70 -14.36 7.21 -16.13
C SER A 70 -13.97 8.67 -15.89
N VAL A 71 -13.19 9.23 -16.82
CA VAL A 71 -12.75 10.63 -16.78
C VAL A 71 -13.95 11.60 -16.69
N ALA A 72 -15.04 11.32 -17.41
CA ALA A 72 -16.24 12.14 -17.41
C ALA A 72 -16.92 12.20 -16.03
N GLU A 73 -17.01 11.08 -15.32
CA GLU A 73 -17.57 11.02 -13.96
C GLU A 73 -16.68 11.76 -12.96
N LEU A 74 -15.36 11.64 -13.10
CA LEU A 74 -14.38 12.29 -12.22
C LEU A 74 -14.37 13.82 -12.39
N ARG A 75 -14.60 14.33 -13.60
CA ARG A 75 -14.71 15.78 -13.85
C ARG A 75 -15.85 16.45 -13.08
N LEU A 76 -16.92 15.72 -12.78
CA LEU A 76 -18.08 16.21 -12.03
C LEU A 76 -17.85 16.27 -10.51
N LYS A 77 -16.74 15.71 -9.99
CA LYS A 77 -16.45 15.65 -8.56
C LYS A 77 -15.58 16.82 -8.09
N SER A 78 -15.79 17.22 -6.84
CA SER A 78 -14.99 18.24 -6.16
C SER A 78 -13.55 17.76 -5.93
N SER A 79 -12.58 18.69 -5.84
CA SER A 79 -11.17 18.34 -5.60
C SER A 79 -10.97 17.64 -4.24
N SER A 80 -11.75 17.99 -3.22
CA SER A 80 -11.71 17.30 -1.92
C SER A 80 -12.19 15.84 -2.00
N ASP A 81 -13.19 15.56 -2.83
CA ASP A 81 -13.69 14.20 -3.00
C ASP A 81 -12.77 13.35 -3.85
N LEU A 82 -12.11 13.94 -4.86
CA LEU A 82 -11.06 13.26 -5.61
C LEU A 82 -9.88 12.86 -4.70
N HIS A 83 -9.49 13.74 -3.76
CA HIS A 83 -8.42 13.42 -2.81
C HIS A 83 -8.82 12.26 -1.87
N LYS A 84 -10.06 12.24 -1.37
CA LYS A 84 -10.57 11.11 -0.59
C LYS A 84 -10.63 9.82 -1.42
N LEU A 85 -11.11 9.92 -2.65
CA LEU A 85 -11.20 8.79 -3.58
C LEU A 85 -9.81 8.19 -3.86
N TRP A 86 -8.80 9.04 -4.05
CA TRP A 86 -7.42 8.60 -4.20
C TRP A 86 -6.97 7.70 -3.05
N TYR A 87 -7.26 8.07 -1.80
CA TYR A 87 -6.92 7.23 -0.64
C TYR A 87 -7.70 5.92 -0.60
N VAL A 88 -8.97 5.91 -1.00
CA VAL A 88 -9.74 4.67 -1.08
C VAL A 88 -9.12 3.72 -2.11
N LEU A 89 -8.80 4.23 -3.30
CA LEU A 89 -8.13 3.45 -4.36
C LEU A 89 -6.72 3.00 -3.94
N LEU A 90 -5.99 3.85 -3.22
CA LEU A 90 -4.64 3.52 -2.74
C LEU A 90 -4.67 2.38 -1.72
N LYS A 91 -5.62 2.39 -0.79
CA LYS A 91 -5.79 1.30 0.18
C LYS A 91 -6.11 -0.02 -0.51
N GLU A 92 -7.03 0.02 -1.46
CA GLU A 92 -7.39 -1.12 -2.30
C GLU A 92 -6.17 -1.65 -3.07
N ARG A 93 -5.42 -0.78 -3.75
CA ARG A 93 -4.19 -1.16 -4.48
C ARG A 93 -3.17 -1.81 -3.54
N ASN A 94 -2.95 -1.25 -2.36
CA ASN A 94 -1.99 -1.79 -1.39
C ASN A 94 -2.43 -3.17 -0.88
N MET A 95 -3.73 -3.37 -0.61
CA MET A 95 -4.31 -4.67 -0.25
C MET A 95 -4.15 -5.71 -1.38
N LEU A 96 -4.30 -5.30 -2.64
CA LEU A 96 -4.12 -6.22 -3.77
C LEU A 96 -2.65 -6.59 -3.97
N LEU A 97 -1.72 -5.67 -3.77
CA LEU A 97 -0.28 -5.93 -3.90
C LEU A 97 0.24 -6.89 -2.82
N THR A 98 -0.23 -6.75 -1.57
CA THR A 98 0.12 -7.69 -0.50
C THR A 98 -0.37 -9.10 -0.81
N MET A 99 -1.61 -9.22 -1.32
CA MET A 99 -2.15 -10.51 -1.74
C MET A 99 -1.39 -11.06 -2.95
N GLU A 100 -1.14 -10.28 -4.00
CA GLU A 100 -0.42 -10.72 -5.19
C GLU A 100 0.94 -11.32 -4.82
N GLN A 101 1.68 -10.66 -3.92
CA GLN A 101 2.94 -11.18 -3.42
C GLN A 101 2.78 -12.50 -2.65
N ALA A 102 1.79 -12.58 -1.75
CA ALA A 102 1.53 -13.81 -1.00
C ALA A 102 1.17 -15.01 -1.91
N TYR A 103 0.43 -14.76 -2.99
CA TYR A 103 0.10 -15.79 -3.99
C TYR A 103 1.31 -16.20 -4.83
N LYS A 104 2.17 -15.25 -5.21
CA LYS A 104 3.46 -15.53 -5.87
C LYS A 104 4.34 -16.41 -5.00
N ASP A 105 4.47 -16.08 -3.71
CA ASP A 105 5.27 -16.84 -2.75
C ASP A 105 4.70 -18.25 -2.52
N ALA A 106 3.37 -18.38 -2.49
CA ALA A 106 2.68 -19.66 -2.38
C ALA A 106 2.63 -20.46 -3.70
N ILE A 107 3.15 -19.92 -4.80
CA ILE A 107 3.08 -20.49 -6.16
C ILE A 107 1.63 -20.85 -6.53
N ARG A 108 0.72 -19.90 -6.32
CA ARG A 108 -0.71 -20.01 -6.65
C ARG A 108 -1.12 -18.91 -7.61
N VAL A 109 -2.12 -19.20 -8.43
CA VAL A 109 -2.70 -18.21 -9.34
C VAL A 109 -3.50 -17.19 -8.54
N PHE A 110 -3.27 -15.91 -8.82
CA PHE A 110 -3.99 -14.83 -8.18
C PHE A 110 -5.47 -14.83 -8.60
N PRO A 111 -6.43 -14.77 -7.66
CA PRO A 111 -7.85 -14.69 -8.00
C PRO A 111 -8.14 -13.33 -8.63
N ASN A 112 -8.67 -13.31 -9.86
CA ASN A 112 -9.11 -12.09 -10.57
C ASN A 112 -8.02 -10.99 -10.69
N PRO A 113 -6.97 -11.19 -11.50
CA PRO A 113 -5.93 -10.18 -11.72
C PRO A 113 -6.45 -8.86 -12.31
N GLU A 114 -7.57 -8.91 -13.05
CA GLU A 114 -8.25 -7.74 -13.62
C GLU A 114 -8.57 -6.66 -12.57
N ARG A 115 -8.81 -7.03 -11.31
CA ARG A 115 -9.12 -6.07 -10.24
C ARG A 115 -8.00 -5.05 -10.05
N LEU A 116 -6.74 -5.46 -10.17
CA LEU A 116 -5.59 -4.57 -10.08
C LEU A 116 -5.54 -3.60 -11.26
N ASP A 117 -5.83 -4.09 -12.46
CA ASP A 117 -5.87 -3.28 -13.69
C ASP A 117 -6.97 -2.21 -13.62
N ARG A 118 -8.17 -2.56 -13.14
CA ARG A 118 -9.27 -1.59 -12.97
C ARG A 118 -8.95 -0.48 -11.98
N VAL A 119 -8.27 -0.82 -10.89
CA VAL A 119 -7.82 0.17 -9.89
C VAL A 119 -6.75 1.07 -10.50
N LYS A 120 -5.80 0.50 -11.24
CA LYS A 120 -4.75 1.25 -11.95
C LYS A 120 -5.35 2.23 -12.97
N ASP A 121 -6.25 1.77 -13.83
CA ASP A 121 -6.95 2.62 -14.80
C ASP A 121 -7.67 3.79 -14.11
N SER A 122 -8.31 3.52 -12.96
CA SER A 122 -9.01 4.54 -12.18
C SER A 122 -8.05 5.57 -11.58
N MET A 123 -6.88 5.13 -11.11
CA MET A 123 -5.83 6.03 -10.59
C MET A 123 -5.25 6.91 -11.70
N ASP A 124 -4.95 6.33 -12.86
CA ASP A 124 -4.41 7.06 -14.02
C ASP A 124 -5.40 8.10 -14.53
N ASN A 125 -6.70 7.76 -14.58
CA ASN A 125 -7.77 8.69 -14.93
C ASN A 125 -7.92 9.83 -13.91
N LEU A 126 -7.78 9.54 -12.62
CA LEU A 126 -7.84 10.55 -11.55
C LEU A 126 -6.66 11.51 -11.65
N GLU A 127 -5.45 10.99 -11.84
CA GLU A 127 -4.26 11.80 -12.05
C GLU A 127 -4.40 12.69 -13.28
N ALA A 128 -4.93 12.16 -14.38
CA ALA A 128 -5.17 12.93 -15.61
C ALA A 128 -6.13 14.11 -15.37
N VAL A 129 -7.24 13.91 -14.65
CA VAL A 129 -8.20 14.99 -14.33
C VAL A 129 -7.57 16.05 -13.42
N VAL A 130 -6.79 15.63 -12.42
CA VAL A 130 -6.10 16.56 -11.52
C VAL A 130 -5.05 17.37 -12.30
N ARG A 131 -4.28 16.72 -13.18
CA ARG A 131 -3.29 17.37 -14.04
C ARG A 131 -3.93 18.37 -15.00
N GLU A 132 -5.03 17.99 -15.64
CA GLU A 132 -5.84 18.86 -16.53
C GLU A 132 -6.26 20.15 -15.79
N ARG A 133 -6.84 20.00 -14.58
CA ARG A 133 -7.28 21.14 -13.75
C ARG A 133 -6.11 22.03 -13.33
N ASN A 134 -4.99 21.43 -12.92
CA ASN A 134 -3.80 22.17 -12.52
C ASN A 134 -3.20 22.94 -13.70
N ASN A 135 -3.12 22.32 -14.88
CA ASN A 135 -2.63 22.97 -16.08
C ASN A 135 -3.50 24.18 -16.46
N ALA A 136 -4.83 24.04 -16.44
CA ALA A 136 -5.74 25.13 -16.73
C ALA A 136 -5.57 26.32 -15.76
N LEU A 137 -5.33 26.04 -14.47
CA LEU A 137 -5.05 27.07 -13.48
C LEU A 137 -3.73 27.80 -13.78
N MET A 138 -2.66 27.04 -14.03
CA MET A 138 -1.32 27.60 -14.29
C MET A 138 -1.29 28.43 -15.58
N GLU A 139 -2.00 27.99 -16.62
CA GLU A 139 -2.13 28.72 -17.88
C GLU A 139 -2.85 30.06 -17.69
N LEU A 140 -3.86 30.12 -16.82
CA LEU A 140 -4.59 31.37 -16.54
C LEU A 140 -3.80 32.34 -15.64
N GLU A 141 -3.09 31.82 -14.63
CA GLU A 141 -2.37 32.65 -13.67
C GLU A 141 -1.00 33.10 -14.17
N TYR A 142 -0.25 32.21 -14.81
CA TYR A 142 1.15 32.40 -15.18
C TYR A 142 1.39 32.38 -16.68
N GLY A 143 0.42 31.92 -17.49
CA GLY A 143 0.59 31.77 -18.94
C GLY A 143 1.46 30.57 -19.35
N GLU A 144 1.87 29.74 -18.39
CA GLU A 144 2.71 28.56 -18.60
C GLU A 144 1.99 27.29 -18.11
N SER A 145 2.25 26.15 -18.75
CA SER A 145 1.71 24.87 -18.29
C SER A 145 2.34 24.46 -16.95
N GLY A 146 1.59 23.78 -16.08
CA GLY A 146 2.10 23.25 -14.80
C GLY A 146 3.10 22.09 -14.91
N ALA A 147 3.64 21.82 -16.10
CA ALA A 147 4.64 20.79 -16.31
C ALA A 147 5.99 21.22 -15.71
N THR A 148 6.78 20.24 -15.25
CA THR A 148 8.14 20.52 -14.77
C THR A 148 8.97 21.11 -15.91
N PRO A 149 9.65 22.26 -15.72
CA PRO A 149 10.42 22.88 -16.76
C PRO A 149 11.60 21.99 -17.17
N THR A 150 11.67 21.70 -18.46
CA THR A 150 12.71 20.85 -19.05
C THR A 150 13.56 21.69 -20.00
N LYS A 151 14.88 21.51 -19.93
CA LYS A 151 15.82 22.12 -20.87
C LYS A 151 16.51 21.06 -21.71
N THR A 152 16.65 21.30 -23.00
CA THR A 152 17.45 20.44 -23.88
C THR A 152 18.93 20.75 -23.66
N VAL A 153 19.67 19.78 -23.14
CA VAL A 153 21.12 19.88 -22.90
C VAL A 153 21.83 18.99 -23.90
N THR A 154 22.88 19.51 -24.51
CA THR A 154 23.77 18.72 -25.36
C THR A 154 24.88 18.14 -24.49
N SER A 155 25.00 16.81 -24.46
CA SER A 155 26.09 16.10 -23.81
C SER A 155 27.43 16.38 -24.50
N PHE A 156 28.53 16.12 -23.80
CA PHE A 156 29.89 16.19 -24.35
C PHE A 156 30.07 15.37 -25.64
N MET A 157 29.40 14.21 -25.74
CA MET A 157 29.45 13.36 -26.93
C MET A 157 28.48 13.81 -28.05
N GLY A 158 27.82 14.97 -27.90
CA GLY A 158 26.88 15.51 -28.89
C GLY A 158 25.44 14.99 -28.77
N PHE A 159 25.13 14.08 -27.85
CA PHE A 159 23.76 13.61 -27.63
C PHE A 159 22.91 14.67 -26.92
N LYS A 160 21.75 14.99 -27.50
CA LYS A 160 20.76 15.88 -26.86
C LYS A 160 19.91 15.07 -25.90
N TYR A 161 19.79 15.53 -24.66
CA TYR A 161 18.89 14.96 -23.67
C TYR A 161 18.07 16.06 -22.99
N GLU A 162 16.89 15.69 -22.53
CA GLU A 162 16.00 16.55 -21.77
C GLU A 162 16.38 16.46 -20.28
N SER A 163 16.83 17.58 -19.72
CA SER A 163 17.17 17.69 -18.31
C SER A 163 16.05 18.43 -17.59
N VAL A 164 15.43 17.77 -16.60
CA VAL A 164 14.48 18.41 -15.70
C VAL A 164 15.25 19.41 -14.85
N PHE A 165 14.92 20.69 -15.02
CA PHE A 165 15.53 21.74 -14.22
C PHE A 165 14.82 21.78 -12.86
N LEU A 166 15.28 20.95 -11.92
CA LEU A 166 14.88 21.09 -10.53
C LEU A 166 15.50 22.39 -10.02
N PHE A 167 14.74 23.47 -10.14
CA PHE A 167 14.96 24.64 -9.32
C PHE A 167 14.60 24.23 -7.89
N LEU A 168 15.51 23.52 -7.22
CA LEU A 168 15.54 23.48 -5.77
C LEU A 168 15.39 24.94 -5.34
N SER A 169 14.33 25.20 -4.58
CA SER A 169 13.87 26.54 -4.22
C SER A 169 15.04 27.49 -3.97
N LYS A 170 14.89 28.75 -4.43
CA LYS A 170 15.69 29.93 -4.07
C LYS A 170 15.74 30.14 -2.55
N THR A 171 16.37 29.23 -1.82
CA THR A 171 16.57 29.28 -0.37
C THR A 171 17.96 28.73 -0.02
N LEU A 172 18.94 28.85 -0.91
CA LEU A 172 20.34 28.57 -0.59
C LEU A 172 21.23 29.67 -1.15
N SER A 173 21.03 30.88 -0.65
CA SER A 173 22.07 31.91 -0.60
C SER A 173 23.07 31.67 0.53
N GLN A 174 22.94 30.58 1.32
CA GLN A 174 23.70 30.39 2.58
C GLN A 174 24.41 29.05 2.78
N PHE A 175 24.35 28.08 1.86
CA PHE A 175 25.20 26.89 1.95
C PHE A 175 25.83 26.60 0.60
N GLU A 176 26.86 27.39 0.29
CA GLU A 176 27.95 26.89 -0.55
C GLU A 176 28.65 25.74 0.19
N HIS A 177 29.08 24.72 -0.56
CA HIS A 177 29.78 23.49 -0.13
C HIS A 177 28.93 22.31 0.34
N MET A 178 28.15 21.72 -0.56
CA MET A 178 28.08 20.25 -0.64
C MET A 178 27.69 19.81 -2.06
N GLN A 179 28.69 19.64 -2.93
CA GLN A 179 28.50 18.98 -4.22
C GLN A 179 28.20 17.50 -3.96
N VAL A 180 26.95 17.08 -4.16
CA VAL A 180 26.59 15.66 -4.23
C VAL A 180 26.49 15.29 -5.70
N GLU A 181 27.55 14.72 -6.26
CA GLU A 181 27.48 14.06 -7.57
C GLU A 181 26.69 12.77 -7.43
N VAL A 182 25.42 12.80 -7.85
CA VAL A 182 24.62 11.58 -8.00
C VAL A 182 25.02 10.91 -9.32
N SER A 183 26.05 10.07 -9.26
CA SER A 183 26.45 9.18 -10.36
C SER A 183 25.48 8.00 -10.45
N GLN A 184 24.49 8.11 -11.34
CA GLN A 184 23.66 6.97 -11.74
C GLN A 184 24.41 6.18 -12.82
N ARG A 185 25.01 5.04 -12.46
CA ARG A 185 25.30 3.97 -13.43
C ARG A 185 24.49 2.73 -13.13
N LYS A 186 23.76 2.30 -14.16
CA LYS A 186 23.01 1.05 -14.24
C LYS A 186 23.95 -0.14 -14.01
N GLY A 187 23.55 -1.04 -13.13
CA GLY A 187 23.83 -2.47 -13.24
C GLY A 187 25.20 -2.97 -12.78
N SER A 188 25.14 -3.97 -11.90
CA SER A 188 26.17 -4.94 -11.52
C SER A 188 27.37 -4.47 -10.71
N HIS A 189 27.29 -4.82 -9.41
CA HIS A 189 28.37 -5.25 -8.53
C HIS A 189 29.64 -4.38 -8.47
N MET A 190 29.87 -3.70 -7.35
CA MET A 190 30.88 -4.14 -6.36
C MET A 190 31.17 -3.12 -5.24
N ARG A 191 31.58 -3.70 -4.10
CA ARG A 191 32.43 -3.20 -3.00
C ARG A 191 32.84 -1.72 -3.05
N ALA A 192 32.48 -0.99 -1.98
CA ALA A 192 33.06 0.31 -1.67
C ALA A 192 34.50 0.14 -1.13
N THR A 193 35.48 0.67 -1.86
CA THR A 193 36.84 0.89 -1.37
C THR A 193 36.93 2.33 -0.88
N ILE A 194 37.15 2.53 0.42
CA ILE A 194 37.40 3.85 1.01
C ILE A 194 38.87 4.19 0.74
N LEU A 195 39.15 5.08 -0.20
CA LEU A 195 40.49 5.67 -0.34
C LEU A 195 40.67 6.73 0.76
N SER A 196 41.32 6.32 1.84
CA SER A 196 41.85 7.20 2.88
C SER A 196 43.00 8.03 2.31
N GLN A 197 42.74 9.27 1.90
CA GLN A 197 43.80 10.23 1.61
C GLN A 197 44.27 10.84 2.93
N ASN A 198 45.28 10.20 3.54
CA ASN A 198 46.18 10.83 4.50
C ASN A 198 47.53 11.05 3.81
N GLY A 199 47.97 12.29 3.73
CA GLY A 199 49.31 12.72 3.30
C GLY A 199 49.30 14.24 3.19
N LYS A 200 49.70 14.95 4.24
CA LYS A 200 51.05 15.51 4.45
C LYS A 200 51.41 16.57 3.42
#